data_AF-A0A971P1W6-F1
#
_entry.id   AF-A0A971P1W6-F1
#
_cell.length_a   1.000
_cell.length_b   1.000
_cell.length_c   1.000
_cell.angle_alpha   90.00
_cell.angle_beta   90.00
_cell.angle_gamma   90.00
#
_symmetry.space_group_name_H-M   'P 1'
#
loop_
_entity.id
_entity.type
_entity.pdbx_description
1 polymer ?
#
loop_
_entity_poly.entity_id
_entity_poly.type
_entity_poly.pdbx_seq_one_letter_code
_entity_poly.pdbx_strand_id
1 'polypeptide(L)'
;MQTSERWDTWYTYIDERTCEACKSFHGKVFERDFFIWPRPPVHWFCRCEIVAMAAMTAGEATWEGLNGADYWLRFYGRLPDYYVDKKAAKSAGWKSKRGNLGDVLPGVMIGGEIYANHDERLPDAPGRSWYEADINYRADYRSPERILYSNDGLIFITLDHYGEFIEII
;
A
#
# COMPACT_ATOMS: atom_id res chain seq x y z
N MET A 1 -11.14 -12.38 2.67
CA MET A 1 -10.90 -11.30 1.70
C MET A 1 -11.97 -11.38 0.63
N GLN A 2 -12.59 -10.26 0.34
CA GLN A 2 -13.55 -10.11 -0.75
C GLN A 2 -12.85 -9.52 -1.98
N THR A 3 -13.55 -9.38 -3.09
CA THR A 3 -13.04 -8.69 -4.28
C THR A 3 -13.50 -7.24 -4.28
N SER A 4 -12.61 -6.34 -4.68
CA SER A 4 -12.94 -4.93 -4.95
C SER A 4 -14.02 -4.85 -6.02
N GLU A 5 -14.95 -3.92 -5.88
CA GLU A 5 -15.92 -3.59 -6.92
C GLU A 5 -15.40 -2.53 -7.90
N ARG A 6 -14.36 -1.77 -7.48
CA ARG A 6 -13.86 -0.60 -8.19
C ARG A 6 -12.53 -0.86 -8.90
N TRP A 7 -11.66 -1.67 -8.33
CA TRP A 7 -10.28 -1.81 -8.79
C TRP A 7 -9.99 -3.20 -9.32
N ASP A 8 -9.24 -3.20 -10.41
CA ASP A 8 -8.57 -4.36 -10.94
C ASP A 8 -7.06 -4.14 -10.86
N THR A 9 -6.31 -5.23 -10.93
CA THR A 9 -4.85 -5.23 -10.93
C THR A 9 -4.32 -6.02 -12.12
N TRP A 10 -3.22 -5.55 -12.68
CA TRP A 10 -2.51 -6.26 -13.73
C TRP A 10 -1.60 -7.30 -13.10
N TYR A 11 -1.97 -8.57 -13.22
CA TYR A 11 -1.16 -9.67 -12.73
C TYR A 11 -0.22 -10.18 -13.82
N THR A 12 1.02 -10.48 -13.45
CA THR A 12 2.04 -11.04 -14.35
C THR A 12 2.62 -12.27 -13.67
N TYR A 13 2.61 -13.42 -14.35
CA TYR A 13 3.31 -14.61 -13.83
C TYR A 13 4.82 -14.43 -13.98
N ILE A 14 5.47 -13.90 -12.94
CA ILE A 14 6.90 -13.58 -12.93
C ILE A 14 7.74 -14.86 -12.77
N ASP A 15 8.59 -15.11 -13.77
CA ASP A 15 9.69 -16.08 -13.76
C ASP A 15 10.84 -15.58 -14.65
N GLU A 16 11.88 -16.41 -14.82
CA GLU A 16 13.07 -16.11 -15.64
C GLU A 16 12.77 -15.79 -17.12
N ARG A 17 11.60 -16.18 -17.64
CA ARG A 17 11.18 -15.95 -19.03
C ARG A 17 10.36 -14.67 -19.19
N THR A 18 10.02 -14.01 -18.09
CA THR A 18 9.16 -12.83 -18.11
C THR A 18 9.95 -11.62 -18.63
N CYS A 19 9.44 -10.99 -19.68
CA CYS A 19 10.09 -9.79 -20.23
C CYS A 19 9.92 -8.58 -19.31
N GLU A 20 10.83 -7.60 -19.43
CA GLU A 20 10.80 -6.38 -18.61
C GLU A 20 9.51 -5.57 -18.78
N ALA A 21 8.92 -5.57 -19.98
CA ALA A 21 7.64 -4.92 -20.21
C ALA A 21 6.52 -5.52 -19.34
N CYS A 22 6.35 -6.85 -19.34
CA CYS A 22 5.35 -7.51 -18.49
C CYS A 22 5.65 -7.32 -16.99
N LYS A 23 6.93 -7.32 -16.58
CA LYS A 23 7.30 -7.02 -15.19
C LYS A 23 6.90 -5.60 -14.78
N SER A 24 7.08 -4.62 -15.67
CA SER A 24 6.75 -3.22 -15.38
C SER A 24 5.26 -2.96 -15.20
N PHE A 25 4.40 -3.84 -15.73
CA PHE A 25 2.95 -3.77 -15.50
C PHE A 25 2.50 -4.52 -14.24
N HIS A 26 3.33 -5.40 -13.66
CA HIS A 26 2.92 -6.23 -12.56
C HIS A 26 2.45 -5.39 -11.36
N GLY A 27 1.23 -5.69 -10.90
CA GLY A 27 0.61 -5.06 -9.76
C GLY A 27 0.24 -3.59 -9.97
N LYS A 28 0.16 -3.12 -11.24
CA LYS A 28 -0.47 -1.84 -11.56
C LYS A 28 -1.98 -1.94 -11.32
N VAL A 29 -2.51 -0.94 -10.66
CA VAL A 29 -3.91 -0.81 -10.22
C VAL A 29 -4.63 0.16 -11.14
N PHE A 30 -5.83 -0.21 -11.58
CA PHE A 30 -6.68 0.64 -12.41
C PHE A 30 -8.14 0.39 -12.10
N GLU A 31 -8.98 1.37 -12.43
CA GLU A 31 -10.42 1.27 -12.23
C GLU A 31 -11.00 0.23 -13.21
N ARG A 32 -11.86 -0.67 -12.73
CA ARG A 32 -12.31 -1.89 -13.41
C ARG A 32 -12.88 -1.66 -14.82
N ASP A 33 -13.63 -0.58 -15.00
CA ASP A 33 -14.28 -0.24 -16.27
C ASP A 33 -13.47 0.76 -17.11
N PHE A 34 -12.26 1.11 -16.67
CA PHE A 34 -11.38 2.00 -17.43
C PHE A 34 -10.79 1.28 -18.64
N PHE A 35 -10.79 1.96 -19.78
CA PHE A 35 -10.17 1.44 -20.99
C PHE A 35 -8.64 1.46 -20.83
N ILE A 36 -8.06 0.30 -20.51
CA ILE A 36 -6.62 0.11 -20.43
C ILE A 36 -6.02 -0.27 -21.79
N TRP A 37 -4.91 0.37 -22.16
CA TRP A 37 -4.12 0.01 -23.32
C TRP A 37 -2.61 0.11 -23.01
N PRO A 38 -1.80 -0.91 -23.35
CA PRO A 38 -2.21 -2.20 -23.93
C PRO A 38 -3.01 -3.04 -22.92
N ARG A 39 -3.72 -4.08 -23.38
CA ARG A 39 -4.39 -5.08 -22.52
C ARG A 39 -3.76 -6.46 -22.76
N PRO A 40 -3.63 -7.33 -21.74
CA PRO A 40 -3.17 -8.68 -21.97
C PRO A 40 -4.10 -9.48 -22.92
N PRO A 41 -3.54 -10.38 -23.75
CA PRO A 41 -2.11 -10.63 -23.94
C PRO A 41 -1.46 -9.53 -24.82
N VAL A 42 -0.32 -8.98 -24.39
CA VAL A 42 0.37 -7.89 -25.11
C VAL A 42 1.36 -8.38 -26.18
N HIS A 43 1.77 -9.65 -26.13
CA HIS A 43 2.65 -10.32 -27.09
C HIS A 43 2.42 -11.84 -27.03
N TRP A 44 2.98 -12.61 -27.96
CA TRP A 44 2.67 -14.05 -28.14
C TRP A 44 2.80 -14.87 -26.84
N PHE A 45 3.89 -14.73 -26.10
CA PHE A 45 4.10 -15.47 -24.84
C PHE A 45 3.71 -14.68 -23.58
N CYS A 46 2.80 -13.72 -23.72
CA CYS A 46 2.35 -12.91 -22.61
C CYS A 46 1.52 -13.78 -21.65
N ARG A 47 1.94 -13.82 -20.39
CA ARG A 47 1.19 -14.44 -19.29
C ARG A 47 0.81 -13.34 -18.30
N CYS A 48 0.17 -12.30 -18.81
CA CYS A 48 -0.42 -11.28 -17.99
C CYS A 48 -1.93 -11.46 -17.99
N GLU A 49 -2.56 -11.06 -16.91
CA GLU A 49 -4.01 -11.11 -16.75
C GLU A 49 -4.48 -9.85 -16.03
N ILE A 50 -5.72 -9.45 -16.31
CA ILE A 50 -6.41 -8.45 -15.51
C ILE A 50 -7.26 -9.22 -14.52
N VAL A 51 -6.98 -9.03 -13.22
CA VAL A 51 -7.69 -9.73 -12.16
C VAL A 51 -8.35 -8.73 -11.22
N ALA A 52 -9.51 -9.10 -10.68
CA ALA A 52 -10.17 -8.33 -9.64
C ALA A 52 -9.23 -8.15 -8.45
N MET A 53 -9.04 -6.91 -7.99
CA MET A 53 -8.22 -6.66 -6.81
C MET A 53 -8.89 -7.27 -5.57
N ALA A 54 -8.09 -7.78 -4.62
CA ALA A 54 -8.59 -8.13 -3.30
C ALA A 54 -8.99 -6.89 -2.49
N ALA A 55 -9.98 -7.03 -1.63
CA ALA A 55 -10.42 -5.98 -0.71
C ALA A 55 -10.65 -6.54 0.71
N MET A 56 -10.45 -5.67 1.69
CA MET A 56 -10.68 -5.92 3.12
C MET A 56 -11.55 -4.82 3.72
N THR A 57 -12.40 -5.20 4.67
CA THR A 57 -13.22 -4.23 5.41
C THR A 57 -12.33 -3.43 6.34
N ALA A 58 -12.55 -2.11 6.42
CA ALA A 58 -11.88 -1.28 7.39
C ALA A 58 -12.08 -1.80 8.83
N GLY A 59 -10.98 -1.99 9.55
CA GLY A 59 -10.92 -2.62 10.87
C GLY A 59 -10.50 -4.10 10.83
N GLU A 60 -10.29 -4.70 9.66
CA GLU A 60 -9.80 -6.08 9.50
C GLU A 60 -8.34 -6.15 9.01
N ALA A 61 -7.78 -5.04 8.52
CA ALA A 61 -6.46 -5.03 7.89
C ALA A 61 -5.30 -4.93 8.88
N THR A 62 -5.58 -4.41 10.08
CA THR A 62 -4.58 -4.22 11.13
C THR A 62 -4.97 -4.97 12.41
N TRP A 63 -3.98 -5.38 13.21
CA TRP A 63 -4.24 -6.03 14.50
C TRP A 63 -4.89 -5.10 15.54
N GLU A 64 -4.82 -3.79 15.31
CA GLU A 64 -5.45 -2.76 16.14
C GLU A 64 -6.98 -2.67 15.92
N GLY A 65 -7.51 -3.36 14.90
CA GLY A 65 -8.93 -3.41 14.61
C GLY A 65 -9.52 -2.01 14.41
N LEU A 66 -10.51 -1.64 15.23
CA LEU A 66 -11.15 -0.32 15.18
C LEU A 66 -10.23 0.84 15.62
N ASN A 67 -9.09 0.53 16.25
CA ASN A 67 -8.04 1.51 16.57
C ASN A 67 -6.97 1.59 15.48
N GLY A 68 -7.12 0.80 14.41
CA GLY A 68 -6.19 0.69 13.31
C GLY A 68 -6.23 1.87 12.35
N ALA A 69 -5.12 2.06 11.63
CA ALA A 69 -5.02 3.07 10.60
C ALA A 69 -6.05 2.88 9.48
N ASP A 70 -6.37 1.63 9.12
CA ASP A 70 -7.37 1.29 8.12
C ASP A 70 -8.77 1.79 8.51
N TYR A 71 -9.20 1.53 9.74
CA TYR A 71 -10.45 2.05 10.26
C TYR A 71 -10.43 3.59 10.37
N TRP A 72 -9.34 4.13 10.91
CA TRP A 72 -9.25 5.56 11.19
C TRP A 72 -9.21 6.43 9.95
N LEU A 73 -8.44 6.03 8.94
CA LEU A 73 -8.41 6.72 7.67
C LEU A 73 -9.76 6.65 6.98
N ARG A 74 -10.45 5.50 7.03
CA ARG A 74 -11.76 5.31 6.39
C ARG A 74 -12.84 6.20 6.99
N PHE A 75 -12.92 6.29 8.32
CA PHE A 75 -14.05 6.93 9.01
C PHE A 75 -13.74 8.34 9.56
N TYR A 76 -12.47 8.64 9.83
CA TYR A 76 -12.05 9.94 10.38
C TYR A 76 -11.12 10.72 9.44
N GLY A 77 -10.66 10.14 8.33
CA GLY A 77 -9.82 10.82 7.35
C GLY A 77 -8.42 11.20 7.85
N ARG A 78 -7.96 10.58 8.95
CA ARG A 78 -6.65 10.87 9.56
C ARG A 78 -6.05 9.63 10.19
N LEU A 79 -4.73 9.60 10.31
CA LEU A 79 -4.06 8.57 11.09
C LEU A 79 -4.40 8.67 12.59
N PRO A 80 -4.42 7.54 13.31
CA PRO A 80 -4.43 7.51 14.77
C PRO A 80 -3.29 8.32 15.40
N ASP A 81 -3.49 8.78 16.63
CA ASP A 81 -2.54 9.68 17.32
C ASP A 81 -1.21 9.01 17.71
N TYR A 82 -1.11 7.67 17.61
CA TYR A 82 0.12 6.92 17.86
C TYR A 82 1.10 6.90 16.66
N TYR A 83 0.77 7.60 15.56
CA TYR A 83 1.69 7.76 14.43
C TYR A 83 2.60 8.97 14.60
N VAL A 84 3.87 8.80 14.26
CA VAL A 84 4.86 9.88 14.20
C VAL A 84 5.60 9.86 12.86
N ASP A 85 5.96 11.02 12.35
CA ASP A 85 6.78 11.10 11.14
C ASP A 85 8.24 10.65 11.41
N LYS A 86 8.99 10.31 10.35
CA LYS A 86 10.38 9.85 10.50
C LYS A 86 11.29 10.92 11.08
N LYS A 87 10.98 12.21 10.90
CA LYS A 87 11.80 13.32 11.39
C LYS A 87 11.68 13.40 12.92
N ALA A 88 10.47 13.39 13.45
CA ALA A 88 10.16 13.35 14.87
C ALA A 88 10.77 12.10 15.53
N ALA A 89 10.60 10.93 14.92
CA ALA A 89 11.21 9.70 15.42
C ALA A 89 12.75 9.79 15.48
N LYS A 90 13.40 10.27 14.41
CA LYS A 90 14.87 10.48 14.39
C LYS A 90 15.32 11.48 15.45
N SER A 91 14.57 12.56 15.65
CA SER A 91 14.83 13.54 16.72
C SER A 91 14.71 12.94 18.12
N ALA A 92 13.82 11.97 18.32
CA ALA A 92 13.70 11.20 19.56
C ALA A 92 14.80 10.13 19.74
N GLY A 93 15.70 9.97 18.77
CA GLY A 93 16.82 9.02 18.84
C GLY A 93 16.62 7.72 18.07
N TRP A 94 15.56 7.60 17.27
CA TRP A 94 15.35 6.43 16.41
C TRP A 94 16.44 6.30 15.36
N LYS A 95 17.00 5.09 15.26
CA LYS A 95 17.98 4.67 14.27
C LYS A 95 17.44 3.42 13.58
N SER A 96 16.91 3.57 12.38
CA SER A 96 16.30 2.47 11.61
C SER A 96 17.19 1.21 11.53
N LYS A 97 18.50 1.36 11.29
CA LYS A 97 19.46 0.23 11.24
C LYS A 97 19.63 -0.51 12.57
N ARG A 98 19.18 0.05 13.69
CA ARG A 98 19.22 -0.56 15.03
C ARG A 98 17.88 -1.16 15.45
N GLY A 99 16.80 -0.94 14.71
CA GLY A 99 15.46 -1.41 15.10
C GLY A 99 14.96 -0.86 16.43
N ASN A 100 15.49 0.28 16.91
CA ASN A 100 15.27 0.76 18.27
C ASN A 100 14.06 1.71 18.41
N LEU A 101 13.06 1.64 17.52
CA LEU A 101 11.91 2.57 17.60
C LEU A 101 11.12 2.34 18.89
N GLY A 102 10.80 1.08 19.19
CA GLY A 102 10.10 0.70 20.42
C GLY A 102 10.84 1.09 21.70
N ASP A 103 12.18 1.18 21.66
CA ASP A 103 12.99 1.61 22.81
C ASP A 103 12.89 3.12 23.06
N VAL A 104 12.87 3.93 22.00
CA VAL A 104 12.89 5.40 22.11
C VAL A 104 11.49 6.00 22.17
N LEU A 105 10.52 5.35 21.52
CA LEU A 105 9.12 5.76 21.44
C LEU A 105 8.23 4.51 21.56
N PRO A 106 7.97 4.01 22.78
CA PRO A 106 7.13 2.84 22.98
C PRO A 106 5.70 3.07 22.46
N GLY A 107 5.16 2.10 21.72
CA GLY A 107 3.78 2.11 21.25
C GLY A 107 3.50 3.02 20.04
N VAL A 108 4.52 3.61 19.42
CA VAL A 108 4.34 4.43 18.21
C VAL A 108 4.63 3.64 16.93
N MET A 109 4.07 4.12 15.82
CA MET A 109 4.39 3.65 14.47
C MET A 109 4.85 4.83 13.59
N ILE A 110 5.65 4.53 12.56
CA ILE A 110 6.07 5.54 11.58
C ILE A 110 4.97 5.74 10.55
N GLY A 111 4.61 6.98 10.25
CA GLY A 111 3.66 7.25 9.17
C GLY A 111 3.39 8.72 8.92
N GLY A 112 2.59 9.00 7.89
CA GLY A 112 2.20 10.36 7.52
C GLY A 112 3.10 11.02 6.48
N GLU A 113 4.08 10.29 5.95
CA GLU A 113 4.97 10.81 4.91
C GLU A 113 4.39 10.61 3.52
N ILE A 114 4.85 11.41 2.56
CA ILE A 114 4.48 11.29 1.15
C ILE A 114 5.00 9.95 0.59
N TYR A 115 4.08 9.20 -0.01
CA TYR A 115 4.41 8.08 -0.88
C TYR A 115 4.46 8.60 -2.32
N ALA A 116 5.62 8.49 -2.96
CA ALA A 116 5.84 9.13 -4.25
C ALA A 116 5.23 8.38 -5.45
N ASN A 117 4.82 7.11 -5.28
CA ASN A 117 4.26 6.27 -6.35
C ASN A 117 5.15 6.25 -7.61
N HIS A 118 6.48 6.13 -7.44
CA HIS A 118 7.46 6.26 -8.52
C HIS A 118 7.33 5.22 -9.64
N ASP A 119 6.77 4.05 -9.33
CA ASP A 119 6.49 2.97 -10.28
C ASP A 119 5.07 3.06 -10.87
N GLU A 120 4.31 4.10 -10.51
CA GLU A 120 2.98 4.41 -11.03
C GLU A 120 2.05 3.21 -10.95
N ARG A 121 2.09 2.51 -9.82
CA ARG A 121 1.26 1.32 -9.58
C ARG A 121 -0.08 1.66 -8.97
N LEU A 122 -0.14 2.67 -8.11
CA LEU A 122 -1.41 3.19 -7.61
C LEU A 122 -2.01 4.21 -8.59
N PRO A 123 -3.34 4.34 -8.64
CA PRO A 123 -4.01 5.24 -9.58
C PRO A 123 -3.65 6.70 -9.29
N ASP A 124 -3.22 7.43 -10.31
CA ASP A 124 -2.93 8.86 -10.24
C ASP A 124 -4.11 9.71 -10.74
N ALA A 125 -4.19 10.96 -10.27
CA ALA A 125 -5.17 11.94 -10.73
C ALA A 125 -4.67 13.37 -10.47
N PRO A 126 -5.11 14.38 -11.26
CA PRO A 126 -4.73 15.77 -10.99
C PRO A 126 -5.07 16.21 -9.57
N GLY A 127 -4.05 16.65 -8.83
CA GLY A 127 -4.18 17.07 -7.42
C GLY A 127 -4.21 15.92 -6.41
N ARG A 128 -4.09 14.66 -6.84
CA ARG A 128 -3.93 13.52 -5.93
C ARG A 128 -2.52 13.52 -5.34
N SER A 129 -2.43 13.22 -4.07
CA SER A 129 -1.18 12.97 -3.35
C SER A 129 -1.35 11.74 -2.49
N TRP A 130 -0.33 10.88 -2.51
CA TRP A 130 -0.31 9.64 -1.75
C TRP A 130 0.57 9.80 -0.50
N TYR A 131 0.18 9.10 0.55
CA TYR A 131 0.87 9.03 1.82
C TYR A 131 1.01 7.58 2.26
N GLU A 132 1.98 7.29 3.12
CA GLU A 132 2.20 5.96 3.67
C GLU A 132 2.31 5.97 5.20
N ALA A 133 1.95 4.83 5.79
CA ALA A 133 2.18 4.54 7.20
C ALA A 133 2.47 3.05 7.43
N ASP A 134 3.29 2.76 8.43
CA ASP A 134 3.55 1.39 8.89
C ASP A 134 2.29 0.81 9.53
N ILE A 135 2.03 -0.47 9.32
CA ILE A 135 0.99 -1.20 10.03
C ILE A 135 1.59 -2.48 10.63
N ASN A 136 0.93 -3.03 11.64
CA ASN A 136 1.29 -4.31 12.27
C ASN A 136 2.76 -4.39 12.74
N TYR A 137 3.31 -3.25 13.18
CA TYR A 137 4.68 -3.14 13.69
C TYR A 137 4.84 -3.84 15.05
N ARG A 138 5.96 -4.58 15.23
CA ARG A 138 6.22 -5.43 16.40
C ARG A 138 7.33 -4.94 17.33
N ALA A 139 7.55 -3.62 17.39
CA ALA A 139 8.54 -2.99 18.27
C ALA A 139 10.01 -3.44 18.04
N ASP A 140 10.30 -4.00 16.86
CA ASP A 140 11.63 -4.43 16.41
C ASP A 140 12.02 -3.72 15.10
N TYR A 141 12.34 -4.45 14.03
CA TYR A 141 12.52 -3.88 12.70
C TYR A 141 11.17 -3.52 12.07
N ARG A 142 11.14 -2.49 11.23
CA ARG A 142 9.93 -2.13 10.49
C ARG A 142 9.48 -3.33 9.63
N SER A 143 8.21 -3.69 9.76
CA SER A 143 7.56 -4.73 8.93
C SER A 143 7.61 -4.33 7.44
N PRO A 144 7.47 -5.25 6.47
CA PRO A 144 7.16 -4.90 5.08
C PRO A 144 5.76 -4.27 4.89
N GLU A 145 4.87 -4.40 5.88
CA GLU A 145 3.45 -4.05 5.75
C GLU A 145 3.21 -2.53 5.85
N ARG A 146 2.42 -1.98 4.93
CA ARG A 146 2.09 -0.54 4.87
C ARG A 146 0.63 -0.34 4.53
N ILE A 147 0.07 0.75 5.04
CA ILE A 147 -1.14 1.37 4.51
C ILE A 147 -0.77 2.57 3.66
N LEU A 148 -1.39 2.68 2.49
CA LEU A 148 -1.26 3.77 1.53
C LEU A 148 -2.60 4.48 1.42
N TYR A 149 -2.60 5.79 1.56
CA TYR A 149 -3.83 6.57 1.50
C TYR A 149 -3.63 7.86 0.73
N SER A 150 -4.66 8.27 0.00
CA SER A 150 -4.63 9.50 -0.78
C SER A 150 -5.36 10.64 -0.08
N ASN A 151 -5.01 11.88 -0.44
CA ASN A 151 -5.73 13.08 0.01
C ASN A 151 -7.21 13.13 -0.42
N ASP A 152 -7.60 12.34 -1.42
CA ASP A 152 -8.98 12.22 -1.91
C ASP A 152 -9.71 10.95 -1.42
N GLY A 153 -9.15 10.23 -0.43
CA GLY A 153 -9.86 9.20 0.35
C GLY A 153 -9.76 7.77 -0.18
N LEU A 154 -8.85 7.49 -1.12
CA LEU A 154 -8.51 6.13 -1.50
C LEU A 154 -7.59 5.53 -0.44
N ILE A 155 -7.80 4.24 -0.12
CA ILE A 155 -7.01 3.54 0.90
C ILE A 155 -6.69 2.13 0.37
N PHE A 156 -5.40 1.81 0.38
CA PHE A 156 -4.86 0.50 0.02
C PHE A 156 -3.90 0.03 1.12
N ILE A 157 -3.68 -1.26 1.21
CA ILE A 157 -2.57 -1.83 1.98
C ILE A 157 -1.66 -2.65 1.08
N THR A 158 -0.44 -2.87 1.53
CA THR A 158 0.48 -3.87 1.00
C THR A 158 1.04 -4.67 2.16
N LEU A 159 1.13 -6.00 1.99
CA LEU A 159 1.62 -6.90 3.02
C LEU A 159 3.05 -7.41 2.76
N ASP A 160 3.58 -7.08 1.58
CA ASP A 160 4.80 -7.67 1.01
C ASP A 160 5.75 -6.59 0.49
N HIS A 161 5.75 -5.41 1.13
CA HIS A 161 6.63 -4.29 0.79
C HIS A 161 6.39 -3.75 -0.62
N TYR A 162 5.16 -3.29 -0.83
CA TYR A 162 4.65 -2.70 -2.08
C TYR A 162 4.62 -3.71 -3.25
N GLY A 163 4.60 -5.02 -2.99
CA GLY A 163 4.57 -6.07 -4.01
C GLY A 163 3.17 -6.30 -4.58
N GLU A 164 2.16 -6.34 -3.72
CA GLU A 164 0.73 -6.39 -4.08
C GLU A 164 -0.07 -5.38 -3.25
N PHE A 165 -1.22 -4.97 -3.79
CA PHE A 165 -2.13 -4.02 -3.15
C PHE A 165 -3.51 -4.63 -2.93
N ILE A 166 -4.10 -4.31 -1.79
CA ILE A 166 -5.44 -4.71 -1.38
C ILE A 166 -6.19 -3.42 -1.05
N GLU A 167 -7.41 -3.26 -1.57
CA GLU A 167 -8.26 -2.11 -1.24
C GLU A 167 -8.81 -2.22 0.19
N ILE A 168 -8.90 -1.09 0.89
CA ILE A 168 -9.69 -0.97 2.12
C ILE A 168 -11.03 -0.32 1.81
N ILE A 169 -12.12 -1.01 2.17
CA ILE A 169 -13.51 -0.58 1.92
C ILE A 169 -14.29 -0.31 3.20
#